data_AF-A0A2R6B2G2-F1
#
_entry.id   AF-A0A2R6B2G2-F1
#
_cell.length_a   1.000
_cell.length_b   1.000
_cell.length_c   1.000
_cell.angle_alpha   90.00
_cell.angle_beta   90.00
_cell.angle_gamma   90.00
#
_symmetry.space_group_name_H-M   'P 1'
#
loop_
_entity.id
_entity.type
_entity.pdbx_description
1 polymer ?
#
loop_
_entity_poly.entity_id
_entity_poly.type
_entity_poly.pdbx_seq_one_letter_code
_entity_poly.pdbx_strand_id
1 'polypeptide(L)' 'ESEIMENAEGRFIVSRNCPVFRVATTHQRAICEHLHTTMVKKWLGDKAELKKCMVNGDEYCAHLIKA' A
#
# COMPACT_ATOMS: atom_id res chain seq x y z
N GLU A 1 5.90 -10.87 3.00
CA GLU A 1 6.70 -9.95 3.84
C GLU A 1 6.50 -8.53 3.34
N SER A 2 6.57 -7.56 4.24
CA SER A 2 6.56 -6.14 3.89
C SER A 2 7.96 -5.58 4.09
N GLU A 3 8.44 -4.79 3.15
CA GLU A 3 9.77 -4.18 3.19
C GLU A 3 9.69 -2.69 2.91
N ILE A 4 10.68 -1.95 3.42
CA ILE A 4 10.87 -0.54 3.10
C ILE A 4 11.87 -0.46 1.95
N MET A 5 11.47 0.18 0.86
CA MET A 5 12.33 0.42 -0.31
C MET A 5 12.50 1.92 -0.52
N GLU A 6 13.64 2.34 -1.06
CA GLU A 6 13.89 3.75 -1.40
C GLU A 6 14.36 3.85 -2.85
N ASN A 7 13.83 4.81 -3.60
CA ASN A 7 14.21 5.09 -4.98
C ASN A 7 14.19 6.61 -5.25
N ALA A 8 14.35 7.02 -6.52
CA ALA A 8 14.36 8.43 -6.91
C ALA A 8 13.06 9.21 -6.59
N GLU A 9 11.92 8.54 -6.44
CA GLU A 9 10.62 9.14 -6.10
C GLU A 9 10.40 9.26 -4.58
N GLY A 10 11.17 8.52 -3.78
CA GLY A 10 11.13 8.57 -2.31
C GLY A 10 11.15 7.20 -1.64
N ARG A 11 10.66 7.16 -0.40
CA ARG A 11 10.61 5.96 0.44
C ARG A 11 9.24 5.29 0.36
N PHE A 12 9.22 3.98 0.18
CA PHE A 12 8.02 3.17 -0.01
C PHE A 12 7.92 2.06 1.02
N ILE A 13 6.70 1.75 1.46
CA ILE A 13 6.39 0.42 2.00
C ILE A 13 5.86 -0.43 0.86
N VAL A 14 6.53 -1.55 0.61
CA VAL A 14 6.16 -2.52 -0.39
C VAL A 14 5.66 -3.79 0.30
N SER A 15 4.54 -4.33 -0.19
CA SER A 15 4.04 -5.65 0.20
C SER A 15 3.75 -6.48 -1.04
N ARG A 16 4.39 -7.66 -1.12
CA ARG A 16 4.19 -8.65 -2.20
C ARG A 16 3.18 -9.73 -1.87
N ASN A 17 2.54 -9.67 -0.70
CA ASN A 17 1.53 -10.65 -0.30
C ASN A 17 0.35 -9.96 0.40
N CYS A 18 -0.86 -10.15 -0.11
CA CYS A 18 -2.09 -9.66 0.49
C CYS A 18 -2.90 -10.86 1.00
N PRO A 19 -2.92 -11.13 2.32
CA PRO A 19 -3.65 -12.27 2.89
C PRO A 19 -5.15 -12.25 2.58
N VAL A 20 -5.70 -11.05 2.36
CA VAL A 20 -7.11 -10.82 2.04
C VAL A 20 -7.32 -10.48 0.57
N PHE A 21 -6.41 -10.88 -0.34
CA PHE A 21 -6.44 -10.49 -1.76
C PHE A 21 -7.79 -10.74 -2.42
N ARG A 22 -8.37 -11.94 -2.24
CA ARG A 22 -9.69 -12.31 -2.78
C ARG A 22 -10.83 -11.43 -2.27
N VAL A 23 -10.75 -10.94 -1.03
CA VAL A 23 -11.76 -10.03 -0.48
C VAL A 23 -11.49 -8.61 -0.99
N ALA A 24 -10.21 -8.23 -1.09
CA ALA A 24 -9.76 -6.95 -1.62
C ALA A 24 -10.17 -6.74 -3.09
N THR A 25 -10.24 -7.81 -3.90
CA THR A 25 -10.74 -7.70 -5.28
C THR A 25 -12.21 -7.30 -5.36
N THR A 26 -13.03 -7.67 -4.38
CA THR A 26 -14.46 -7.29 -4.32
C THR A 26 -14.67 -5.96 -3.59
N HIS A 27 -13.79 -5.63 -2.63
CA HIS A 27 -13.92 -4.47 -1.76
C HIS A 27 -12.68 -3.56 -1.81
N GLN A 28 -12.17 -3.32 -3.03
CA GLN A 28 -10.91 -2.61 -3.27
C GLN A 28 -10.82 -1.29 -2.50
N ARG A 29 -11.84 -0.43 -2.66
CA ARG A 29 -11.86 0.89 -2.01
C ARG A 29 -11.79 0.78 -0.49
N ALA A 30 -12.52 -0.16 0.11
CA ALA A 30 -12.55 -0.32 1.56
C ALA A 30 -11.22 -0.86 2.11
N ILE A 31 -10.61 -1.83 1.42
CA ILE A 31 -9.40 -2.51 1.91
C ILE A 31 -8.14 -1.76 1.51
N CYS A 32 -7.93 -1.54 0.21
CA CYS A 32 -6.68 -1.00 -0.32
C CYS A 32 -6.58 0.51 -0.12
N GLU A 33 -7.63 1.24 -0.49
CA GLU A 33 -7.59 2.71 -0.45
C GLU A 33 -7.85 3.28 0.94
N HIS A 34 -8.72 2.65 1.74
CA HIS A 34 -9.08 3.12 3.08
C HIS A 34 -8.30 2.40 4.19
N LEU A 35 -8.53 1.11 4.41
CA LEU A 35 -7.95 0.39 5.55
C LEU A 35 -6.42 0.43 5.54
N HIS A 36 -5.79 -0.04 4.46
CA HIS A 36 -4.33 -0.07 4.37
C HIS A 36 -3.72 1.34 4.46
N THR A 37 -4.21 2.29 3.66
CA THR A 37 -3.73 3.68 3.71
C THR A 37 -3.87 4.26 5.12
N THR A 38 -4.99 4.03 5.82
CA THR A 38 -5.20 4.53 7.19
C THR A 38 -4.22 3.90 8.17
N MET A 39 -3.97 2.59 8.07
CA MET A 39 -2.98 1.90 8.90
C MET A 39 -1.57 2.44 8.68
N VAL A 40 -1.18 2.61 7.41
CA VAL A 40 0.14 3.14 7.05
C VAL A 40 0.29 4.58 7.53
N LYS A 41 -0.73 5.42 7.34
CA LYS A 41 -0.75 6.80 7.84
C LYS A 41 -0.64 6.88 9.37
N LYS A 42 -1.34 6.01 10.10
CA LYS A 42 -1.21 5.96 11.56
C LYS A 42 0.18 5.53 12.01
N TRP A 43 0.85 4.67 11.24
CA TRP A 43 2.16 4.15 11.61
C TRP A 43 3.30 5.12 11.27
N LEU A 44 3.22 5.80 10.12
CA LEU A 44 4.31 6.62 9.58
C LEU A 44 4.00 8.13 9.47
N GLY A 45 2.81 8.55 9.90
CA GLY A 45 2.30 9.91 9.72
C GLY A 45 1.42 10.06 8.48
N ASP A 46 0.59 11.11 8.45
CA ASP A 46 -0.47 11.34 7.44
C ASP A 46 -0.02 11.51 5.98
N LYS A 47 1.27 11.29 5.71
CA LYS A 47 1.94 11.54 4.45
C LYS A 47 2.01 10.32 3.51
N ALA A 48 1.35 9.22 3.86
CA ALA A 48 1.34 8.03 3.02
C ALA A 48 0.29 8.09 1.90
N GLU A 49 0.69 7.71 0.68
CA GLU A 49 -0.16 7.63 -0.51
C GLU A 49 -0.01 6.27 -1.20
N LEU A 50 -1.11 5.57 -1.48
CA LEU A 50 -1.09 4.33 -2.27
C LEU A 50 -0.73 4.65 -3.73
N LYS A 51 0.34 4.03 -4.25
CA LYS A 51 0.82 4.23 -5.63
C LYS A 51 0.62 3.00 -6.50
N LYS A 52 0.76 1.80 -5.94
CA LYS A 52 0.58 0.52 -6.64
C LYS A 52 -0.28 -0.41 -5.82
N CYS A 53 -1.13 -1.19 -6.47
CA CYS A 53 -2.03 -2.13 -5.83
C CYS A 53 -2.18 -3.40 -6.66
N MET A 54 -1.92 -4.56 -6.05
CA MET A 54 -2.09 -5.85 -6.72
C MET A 54 -3.51 -6.09 -7.26
N VAL A 55 -4.53 -5.49 -6.64
CA VAL A 55 -5.91 -5.59 -7.11
C VAL A 55 -6.10 -4.91 -8.48
N ASN A 56 -5.28 -3.89 -8.78
CA ASN A 56 -5.28 -3.20 -10.08
C ASN A 56 -4.41 -3.91 -11.13
N GLY A 57 -3.79 -5.05 -10.80
CA GLY A 57 -2.88 -5.78 -11.69
C GLY A 57 -1.40 -5.45 -11.52
N ASP A 58 -1.02 -4.63 -10.53
CA ASP A 58 0.38 -4.43 -10.18
C ASP A 58 0.99 -5.71 -9.59
N GLU A 59 2.30 -5.91 -9.76
CA GLU A 59 3.03 -7.04 -9.18
C GLU A 59 3.06 -7.01 -7.63
N TYR A 60 2.95 -5.82 -7.05
CA TYR A 60 2.98 -5.61 -5.60
C TYR A 60 2.19 -4.37 -5.18
N CYS A 61 1.84 -4.30 -3.90
CA CYS A 61 1.26 -3.09 -3.31
C CYS A 61 2.38 -2.17 -2.83
N ALA A 62 2.30 -0.86 -3.14
CA ALA A 62 3.28 0.12 -2.68
C ALA A 62 2.61 1.39 -2.19
N HIS A 63 3.02 1.86 -1.01
CA HIS A 63 2.64 3.16 -0.46
C HIS A 63 3.87 4.06 -0.40
N LEU A 64 3.82 5.21 -1.08
CA LEU A 64 4.84 6.25 -1.00
C LEU A 64 4.68 7.02 0.32
N ILE A 65 5.76 7.19 1.05
CA ILE A 65 5.86 8.00 2.26
C ILE A 65 6.37 9.37 1.83
N LYS A 66 5.51 10.40 1.83
CA LYS A 66 5.95 11.77 1.52
C LYS A 66 6.70 12.36 2.72
N ALA A 67 7.75 13.13 2.42
CA ALA A 67 8.58 13.81 3.44
C ALA A 67 7.83 14.94 4.13
#